data_AF-A0AA96M3K7-F1
#
_entry.id   AF-A0AA96M3K7-F1
#
_cell.length_a   1.000
_cell.length_b   1.000
_cell.length_c   1.000
_cell.angle_alpha   90.00
_cell.angle_beta   90.00
_cell.angle_gamma   90.00
#
_symmetry.space_group_name_H-M   'P 1'
#
loop_
_entity.id
_entity.type
_entity.pdbx_description
1 polymer ?
#
loop_
_entity_poly.entity_id
_entity_poly.type
_entity_poly.pdbx_seq_one_letter_code
_entity_poly.pdbx_strand_id
1 'polypeptide(L)'
;MLRLYTLWELEREVSPDEFQHILTPEAALKKAAYCYDLDYRNYTSPPVNEAPRPLDGLNNKPYQRTGYDPIYDDLEINLMEGWIIGLDTDEHWDETVNPFHISAEGELIFDNADPFCWVVSDFQRAFRLAISNQNGRKPAATEKFQSSGEPVQHAQVAKTINTKAAGRLLAAGGVYNGNIEGFRQTAEQLGGDAPTVRQ
;
A
#
# COMPACT_ATOMS: atom_id res chain seq x y z
N MET A 1 -2.43 8.39 -16.97
CA MET A 1 -2.86 7.16 -17.66
C MET A 1 -2.09 6.05 -16.99
N LEU A 2 -2.73 4.94 -16.61
CA LEU A 2 -2.01 3.84 -15.97
C LEU A 2 -0.83 3.40 -16.84
N ARG A 3 0.34 3.33 -16.20
CA ARG A 3 1.52 2.63 -16.73
C ARG A 3 2.03 1.65 -15.68
N LEU A 4 2.48 0.50 -16.18
CA LEU A 4 3.16 -0.51 -15.39
C LEU A 4 4.66 -0.39 -15.64
N TYR A 5 5.42 -0.31 -14.56
CA TYR A 5 6.87 -0.22 -14.57
C TYR A 5 7.47 -1.39 -13.79
N THR A 6 8.61 -1.88 -14.22
CA THR A 6 9.52 -2.63 -13.36
C THR A 6 10.19 -1.70 -12.36
N LEU A 7 10.76 -2.25 -11.27
CA LEU A 7 11.54 -1.44 -10.33
C LEU A 7 12.72 -0.73 -11.02
N TRP A 8 13.35 -1.37 -12.01
CA TRP A 8 14.47 -0.79 -12.76
C TRP A 8 14.05 0.41 -13.62
N GLU A 9 12.89 0.34 -14.27
CA GLU A 9 12.34 1.45 -15.03
C GLU A 9 11.89 2.58 -14.10
N LEU A 10 11.26 2.24 -12.96
CA LEU A 10 10.86 3.20 -11.93
C LEU A 10 12.05 4.04 -11.43
N GLU A 11 13.22 3.42 -11.24
CA GLU A 11 14.46 4.10 -10.81
C GLU A 11 15.03 5.10 -11.82
N ARG A 12 14.73 4.92 -13.11
CA ARG A 12 15.46 5.58 -14.21
C ARG A 12 14.60 6.48 -15.08
N GLU A 13 13.34 6.14 -15.24
CA GLU A 13 12.43 6.75 -16.21
C GLU A 13 11.38 7.63 -15.54
N VAL A 14 11.02 7.32 -14.29
CA VAL A 14 9.97 8.02 -13.57
C VAL A 14 10.54 9.23 -12.83
N SER A 15 9.85 10.36 -12.96
CA SER A 15 10.23 11.58 -12.25
C SER A 15 9.97 11.43 -10.75
N PRO A 16 10.83 11.94 -9.84
CA PRO A 16 10.56 11.95 -8.41
C PRO A 16 9.18 12.53 -8.04
N ASP A 17 8.75 13.59 -8.74
CA ASP A 17 7.43 14.19 -8.54
C ASP A 17 6.27 13.22 -8.85
N GLU A 18 6.50 12.16 -9.63
CA GLU A 18 5.46 11.20 -10.02
C GLU A 18 5.33 10.01 -9.06
N PHE A 19 6.29 9.79 -8.15
CA PHE A 19 6.24 8.67 -7.20
C PHE A 19 5.02 8.72 -6.27
N GLN A 20 4.45 9.91 -6.04
CA GLN A 20 3.19 10.07 -5.30
C GLN A 20 1.99 9.42 -6.01
N HIS A 21 2.07 9.21 -7.32
CA HIS A 21 1.02 8.61 -8.14
C HIS A 21 1.14 7.09 -8.29
N ILE A 22 2.09 6.47 -7.58
CA ILE A 22 2.11 5.01 -7.42
C ILE A 22 0.78 4.57 -6.81
N LEU A 23 0.20 3.52 -7.37
CA LEU A 23 -1.04 2.93 -6.92
C LEU A 23 -0.78 1.75 -5.99
N THR A 24 -1.75 1.42 -5.13
CA THR A 24 -1.79 0.12 -4.46
C THR A 24 -1.86 -1.01 -5.49
N PRO A 25 -1.36 -2.22 -5.18
CA PRO A 25 -1.44 -3.36 -6.09
C PRO A 25 -2.86 -3.63 -6.60
N GLU A 26 -3.87 -3.56 -5.72
CA GLU A 26 -5.28 -3.77 -6.07
C GLU A 26 -5.79 -2.69 -7.05
N ALA A 27 -5.49 -1.42 -6.77
CA ALA A 27 -5.92 -0.31 -7.63
C ALA A 27 -5.25 -0.38 -9.01
N ALA A 28 -3.96 -0.71 -9.05
CA ALA A 28 -3.22 -0.94 -10.29
C ALA A 28 -3.81 -2.09 -11.11
N LEU A 29 -4.08 -3.24 -10.50
CA LEU A 29 -4.64 -4.41 -11.18
C LEU A 29 -6.04 -4.13 -11.75
N LYS A 30 -6.89 -3.45 -10.96
CA LYS A 30 -8.24 -3.07 -11.36
C LYS A 30 -8.23 -2.17 -12.60
N LYS A 31 -7.31 -1.21 -12.66
CA LYS A 31 -7.13 -0.35 -13.84
C LYS A 31 -6.51 -1.11 -15.00
N ALA A 32 -5.52 -1.98 -14.73
CA ALA A 32 -4.85 -2.77 -15.75
C ALA A 32 -5.82 -3.65 -16.54
N ALA A 33 -6.87 -4.16 -15.89
CA ALA A 33 -7.93 -4.93 -16.55
C ALA A 33 -8.64 -4.18 -17.69
N TYR A 34 -8.56 -2.85 -17.76
CA TYR A 34 -9.13 -2.04 -18.85
C TYR A 34 -8.13 -1.69 -19.95
N CYS A 35 -6.83 -1.65 -19.65
CA CYS A 35 -5.83 -1.07 -20.55
C CYS A 35 -4.67 -2.02 -20.89
N TYR A 36 -4.63 -3.23 -20.33
CA TYR A 36 -3.65 -4.26 -20.63
C TYR A 36 -4.30 -5.55 -21.12
N ASP A 37 -3.60 -6.26 -22.01
CA ASP A 37 -4.01 -7.55 -22.55
C ASP A 37 -3.69 -8.63 -21.50
N LEU A 38 -4.71 -9.03 -20.75
CA LEU A 38 -4.59 -10.00 -19.65
C LEU A 38 -5.13 -11.40 -20.02
N ASP A 39 -5.49 -11.64 -21.29
CA ASP A 39 -5.91 -12.97 -21.75
C ASP A 39 -4.69 -13.76 -22.23
N TYR A 40 -4.29 -14.80 -21.48
CA TYR A 40 -3.14 -15.63 -21.84
C TYR A 40 -3.20 -16.22 -23.25
N ARG A 41 -4.39 -16.38 -23.83
CA ARG A 41 -4.57 -16.94 -25.18
C ARG A 41 -4.04 -16.02 -26.27
N ASN A 42 -3.86 -14.74 -25.97
CA ASN A 42 -3.27 -13.77 -26.89
C ASN A 42 -1.73 -13.80 -26.87
N TYR A 43 -1.12 -14.63 -26.02
CA TYR A 43 0.32 -14.75 -25.85
C TYR A 43 0.84 -16.10 -26.35
N THR A 44 1.94 -16.06 -27.10
CA THR A 44 2.71 -17.28 -27.43
C THR A 44 3.47 -17.81 -26.21
N SER A 45 3.89 -16.91 -25.33
CA SER A 45 4.54 -17.20 -24.05
C SER A 45 4.25 -16.06 -23.06
N PRO A 46 4.13 -16.34 -21.75
CA PRO A 46 3.96 -15.29 -20.74
C PRO A 46 5.11 -14.29 -20.74
N PRO A 47 4.85 -12.99 -20.46
CA PRO A 47 5.90 -12.01 -20.23
C PRO A 47 6.62 -12.36 -18.92
N VAL A 48 7.94 -12.48 -18.97
CA VAL A 48 8.77 -12.83 -17.80
C VAL A 48 9.58 -11.60 -17.43
N ASN A 49 9.42 -11.12 -16.19
CA ASN A 49 10.03 -9.88 -15.68
C ASN A 49 9.63 -8.61 -16.46
N GLU A 50 8.48 -8.64 -17.12
CA GLU A 50 7.97 -7.55 -17.96
C GLU A 50 6.48 -7.36 -17.70
N ALA A 51 5.98 -6.14 -17.91
CA ALA A 51 4.55 -5.88 -17.86
C ALA A 51 3.82 -6.57 -19.04
N PRO A 52 2.54 -6.96 -18.87
CA PRO A 52 1.71 -7.37 -19.98
C PRO A 52 1.64 -6.29 -21.07
N ARG A 53 1.23 -6.68 -22.29
CA ARG A 53 1.12 -5.73 -23.39
C ARG A 53 -0.02 -4.74 -23.14
N PRO A 54 0.19 -3.44 -23.34
CA PRO A 54 -0.91 -2.49 -23.33
C PRO A 54 -1.86 -2.78 -24.50
N LEU A 55 -3.14 -2.49 -24.28
CA LEU A 55 -4.15 -2.51 -25.34
C LEU A 55 -4.09 -1.20 -26.14
N ASP A 56 -4.53 -1.26 -27.40
CA ASP A 56 -4.72 -0.06 -28.23
C ASP A 56 -5.94 0.74 -27.73
N GLY A 57 -5.76 1.43 -26.62
CA GLY A 57 -6.78 2.25 -25.96
C GLY A 57 -7.44 1.57 -24.75
N LEU A 58 -8.43 2.26 -24.18
CA LEU A 58 -9.19 1.78 -23.03
C LEU A 58 -10.32 0.87 -23.51
N ASN A 59 -10.37 -0.36 -23.01
CA ASN A 59 -11.53 -1.23 -23.24
C ASN A 59 -12.76 -0.69 -22.49
N ASN A 60 -13.93 -0.82 -23.11
CA ASN A 60 -15.21 -0.45 -22.47
C ASN A 60 -15.61 -1.42 -21.34
N LYS A 61 -14.97 -2.58 -21.24
CA LYS A 61 -15.21 -3.60 -20.22
C LYS A 61 -13.88 -4.10 -19.69
N PRO A 62 -13.75 -4.31 -18.37
CA PRO A 62 -12.56 -4.91 -17.83
C PRO A 62 -12.44 -6.35 -18.30
N TYR A 63 -11.21 -6.84 -18.41
CA TYR A 63 -10.95 -8.27 -18.50
C TYR A 63 -11.62 -9.00 -17.33
N GLN A 64 -12.32 -10.09 -17.65
CA GLN A 64 -13.01 -10.92 -16.66
C GLN A 64 -12.38 -12.30 -16.64
N ARG A 65 -11.59 -12.57 -15.60
CA ARG A 65 -11.00 -13.87 -15.34
C ARG A 65 -12.10 -14.89 -15.04
N THR A 66 -12.23 -15.94 -15.87
CA THR A 66 -13.20 -17.04 -15.68
C THR A 66 -12.61 -18.30 -15.05
N GLY A 67 -11.29 -18.33 -14.81
CA GLY A 67 -10.52 -19.45 -14.27
C GLY A 67 -9.05 -19.04 -14.09
N TYR A 68 -8.15 -20.00 -13.85
CA TYR A 68 -6.71 -19.69 -13.84
C TYR A 68 -6.28 -19.05 -15.16
N ASP A 69 -5.58 -17.91 -15.08
CA ASP A 69 -5.01 -17.19 -16.21
C ASP A 69 -3.61 -16.72 -15.80
N PRO A 70 -2.54 -17.31 -16.35
CA PRO A 70 -1.19 -17.00 -15.92
C PRO A 70 -0.81 -15.53 -16.13
N ILE A 71 -1.38 -14.82 -17.12
CA ILE A 71 -1.03 -13.41 -17.33
C ILE A 71 -1.64 -12.53 -16.26
N TYR A 72 -2.92 -12.75 -15.96
CA TYR A 72 -3.61 -12.03 -14.90
C TYR A 72 -3.01 -12.37 -13.52
N ASP A 73 -2.84 -13.67 -13.24
CA ASP A 73 -2.44 -14.18 -11.94
C ASP A 73 -0.98 -13.80 -11.63
N ASP A 74 -0.08 -13.87 -12.63
CA ASP A 74 1.30 -13.42 -12.46
C ASP A 74 1.37 -11.90 -12.31
N LEU A 75 0.54 -11.13 -13.01
CA LEU A 75 0.49 -9.67 -12.82
C LEU A 75 0.04 -9.31 -11.40
N GLU A 76 -1.00 -9.97 -10.88
CA GLU A 76 -1.47 -9.78 -9.49
C GLU A 76 -0.34 -10.05 -8.48
N ILE A 77 0.36 -11.17 -8.62
CA ILE A 77 1.51 -11.51 -7.77
C ILE A 77 2.64 -10.49 -7.93
N ASN A 78 3.00 -10.13 -9.16
CA ASN A 78 4.09 -9.20 -9.42
C ASN A 78 3.82 -7.79 -8.88
N LEU A 79 2.56 -7.35 -8.89
CA LEU A 79 2.13 -6.11 -8.24
C LEU A 79 2.25 -6.21 -6.72
N MET A 80 1.79 -7.32 -6.13
CA MET A 80 1.91 -7.54 -4.67
C MET A 80 3.35 -7.76 -4.19
N GLU A 81 4.27 -8.15 -5.05
CA GLU A 81 5.67 -8.39 -4.69
C GLU A 81 6.57 -7.23 -5.12
N GLY A 82 6.02 -6.21 -5.80
CA GLY A 82 6.73 -5.00 -6.22
C GLY A 82 7.68 -5.21 -7.39
N TRP A 83 7.54 -6.33 -8.12
CA TRP A 83 8.24 -6.56 -9.39
C TRP A 83 7.68 -5.68 -10.49
N ILE A 84 6.35 -5.48 -10.47
CA ILE A 84 5.64 -4.54 -11.33
C ILE A 84 4.98 -3.51 -10.43
N ILE A 85 5.01 -2.25 -10.86
CA ILE A 85 4.51 -1.09 -10.13
C ILE A 85 3.54 -0.37 -11.05
N GLY A 86 2.29 -0.20 -10.59
CA GLY A 86 1.31 0.62 -11.30
C GLY A 86 1.40 2.08 -10.87
N LEU A 87 1.43 2.99 -11.84
CA LEU A 87 1.48 4.43 -11.62
C LEU A 87 0.47 5.12 -12.54
N ASP A 88 -0.34 6.03 -11.99
CA ASP A 88 -1.33 6.77 -12.78
C ASP A 88 -1.33 8.27 -12.48
N THR A 89 -0.83 9.04 -13.44
CA THR A 89 -0.70 10.50 -13.39
C THR A 89 -1.90 11.27 -13.92
N ASP A 90 -2.95 10.61 -14.43
CA ASP A 90 -4.14 11.34 -14.92
C ASP A 90 -5.14 11.65 -13.79
N GLU A 91 -5.02 10.96 -12.65
CA GLU A 91 -5.89 11.14 -11.50
C GLU A 91 -5.21 11.92 -10.38
N HIS A 92 -6.04 12.65 -9.62
CA HIS A 92 -5.59 13.34 -8.43
C HIS A 92 -5.18 12.31 -7.38
N TRP A 93 -4.24 12.70 -6.52
CA TRP A 93 -3.81 11.88 -5.41
C TRP A 93 -4.97 11.58 -4.44
N ASP A 94 -5.14 10.30 -4.08
CA ASP A 94 -6.18 9.81 -3.17
C ASP A 94 -5.57 8.79 -2.19
N GLU A 95 -5.74 9.00 -0.89
CA GLU A 95 -5.16 8.17 0.17
C GLU A 95 -5.59 6.70 0.14
N THR A 96 -6.73 6.39 -0.48
CA THR A 96 -7.27 5.03 -0.57
C THR A 96 -6.59 4.19 -1.65
N VAL A 97 -6.02 4.83 -2.68
CA VAL A 97 -5.38 4.16 -3.82
C VAL A 97 -3.92 4.54 -4.02
N ASN A 98 -3.45 5.64 -3.44
CA ASN A 98 -2.06 6.08 -3.48
C ASN A 98 -1.41 5.91 -2.09
N PRO A 99 -0.59 4.87 -1.89
CA PRO A 99 -0.02 4.58 -0.58
C PRO A 99 1.14 5.51 -0.19
N PHE A 100 1.70 6.24 -1.17
CA PHE A 100 2.82 7.16 -0.97
C PHE A 100 2.41 8.60 -1.16
N HIS A 101 2.98 9.50 -0.37
CA HIS A 101 2.93 10.93 -0.60
C HIS A 101 4.32 11.56 -0.35
N ILE A 102 4.53 12.75 -0.90
CA ILE A 102 5.78 13.51 -0.74
C ILE A 102 5.56 14.54 0.38
N SER A 103 6.45 14.53 1.38
CA SER A 103 6.40 15.46 2.51
C SER A 103 6.85 16.87 2.13
N ALA A 104 6.68 17.83 3.04
CA ALA A 104 7.17 19.20 2.88
C ALA A 104 8.71 19.26 2.67
N GLU A 105 9.44 18.28 3.21
CA GLU A 105 10.88 18.13 3.09
C GLU A 105 11.30 17.43 1.78
N GLY A 106 10.35 17.05 0.92
CA GLY A 106 10.60 16.35 -0.34
C GLY A 106 10.97 14.87 -0.15
N GLU A 107 10.53 14.26 0.95
CA GLU A 107 10.76 12.84 1.25
C GLU A 107 9.53 12.00 0.87
N LEU A 108 9.75 10.78 0.37
CA LEU A 108 8.67 9.85 0.04
C LEU A 108 8.21 9.09 1.30
N ILE A 109 7.00 9.38 1.74
CA ILE A 109 6.39 8.84 2.94
C ILE A 109 5.33 7.82 2.57
N PHE A 110 5.33 6.68 3.26
CA PHE A 110 4.31 5.65 3.19
C PHE A 110 3.44 5.73 4.45
N ASP A 111 2.18 6.12 4.29
CA ASP A 111 1.24 6.33 5.40
C ASP A 111 0.21 5.18 5.55
N ASN A 112 0.23 4.19 4.65
CA ASN A 112 -0.79 3.15 4.58
C ASN A 112 -0.42 1.93 5.45
N ALA A 113 -1.42 1.24 6.00
CA ALA A 113 -1.25 -0.02 6.72
C ALA A 113 -1.38 -1.25 5.79
N ASP A 114 -1.12 -1.04 4.50
CA ASP A 114 -1.29 -2.05 3.44
C ASP A 114 -0.38 -3.27 3.71
N PRO A 115 -0.87 -4.51 3.50
CA PRO A 115 -0.04 -5.71 3.59
C PRO A 115 1.24 -5.60 2.76
N PHE A 116 1.26 -4.86 1.64
CA PHE A 116 2.41 -4.67 0.75
C PHE A 116 3.60 -3.88 1.34
N CYS A 117 3.59 -3.52 2.63
CA CYS A 117 4.59 -2.63 3.22
C CYS A 117 6.05 -3.14 3.14
N TRP A 118 6.28 -4.42 2.86
CA TRP A 118 7.64 -4.99 2.77
C TRP A 118 8.48 -4.40 1.62
N VAL A 119 7.88 -3.89 0.54
CA VAL A 119 8.63 -3.28 -0.57
C VAL A 119 8.92 -1.79 -0.37
N VAL A 120 8.39 -1.16 0.68
CA VAL A 120 8.47 0.29 0.88
C VAL A 120 9.91 0.78 0.84
N SER A 121 10.84 0.00 1.40
CA SER A 121 12.26 0.31 1.40
C SER A 121 12.87 0.36 -0.01
N ASP A 122 12.42 -0.50 -0.93
CA ASP A 122 12.86 -0.53 -2.32
C ASP A 122 12.34 0.68 -3.08
N PHE A 123 11.09 1.08 -2.86
CA PHE A 123 10.51 2.25 -3.54
C PHE A 123 11.11 3.55 -3.03
N GLN A 124 11.37 3.64 -1.72
CA GLN A 124 12.12 4.77 -1.15
C GLN A 124 13.56 4.81 -1.65
N ARG A 125 14.20 3.65 -1.87
CA ARG A 125 15.51 3.60 -2.54
C ARG A 125 15.42 4.11 -3.98
N ALA A 126 14.42 3.64 -4.73
CA ALA A 126 14.22 4.04 -6.11
C ALA A 126 13.97 5.55 -6.24
N PHE A 127 13.16 6.12 -5.35
CA PHE A 127 12.91 7.56 -5.26
C PHE A 127 14.20 8.36 -5.02
N ARG A 128 15.06 7.92 -4.09
CA ARG A 128 16.35 8.58 -3.84
C ARG A 128 17.28 8.50 -5.06
N LEU A 129 17.27 7.37 -5.77
CA LEU A 129 18.04 7.22 -7.01
C LEU A 129 17.49 8.13 -8.12
N ALA A 130 16.17 8.22 -8.28
CA ALA A 130 15.53 9.13 -9.23
C ALA A 130 15.90 10.60 -8.94
N ILE A 131 15.90 11.02 -7.67
CA ILE A 131 16.37 12.36 -7.25
C ILE A 131 17.82 12.57 -7.63
N SER A 132 18.70 11.60 -7.32
CA SER A 132 20.12 11.68 -7.66
C SER A 132 20.35 11.81 -9.17
N ASN A 133 19.57 11.08 -9.97
CA ASN A 133 19.65 11.12 -11.43
C ASN A 133 19.18 12.46 -12.01
N GLN A 134 18.37 13.23 -11.25
CA GLN A 134 17.84 14.54 -11.64
C GLN A 134 18.51 15.70 -10.89
N ASN A 135 19.84 15.63 -10.75
CA ASN A 135 20.67 16.67 -10.11
C ASN A 135 20.34 16.96 -8.64
N GLY A 136 19.72 16.01 -7.94
CA GLY A 136 19.39 16.18 -6.52
C GLY A 136 18.23 17.12 -6.24
N ARG A 137 17.47 17.55 -7.27
CA ARG A 137 16.29 18.40 -7.07
C ARG A 137 15.24 17.60 -6.30
N LYS A 138 14.83 18.13 -5.15
CA LYS A 138 13.73 17.56 -4.38
C LYS A 138 12.38 17.88 -5.03
N PRO A 139 11.45 16.92 -5.08
CA PRO A 139 10.11 17.13 -5.61
C PRO A 139 9.27 18.00 -4.68
N ALA A 140 8.19 18.56 -5.23
CA ALA A 140 7.22 19.32 -4.44
C ALA A 140 6.39 18.41 -3.54
N ALA A 141 5.93 18.95 -2.41
CA ALA A 141 5.02 18.22 -1.51
C ALA A 141 3.73 17.85 -2.22
N THR A 142 3.17 16.68 -1.88
CA THR A 142 1.91 16.21 -2.44
C THR A 142 0.74 17.10 -2.03
N GLU A 143 -0.04 17.56 -3.01
CA GLU A 143 -1.32 18.22 -2.78
C GLU A 143 -2.40 17.16 -2.49
N LYS A 144 -2.71 16.96 -1.20
CA LYS A 144 -3.78 16.03 -0.79
C LYS A 144 -5.14 16.68 -1.03
N PHE A 145 -5.88 16.22 -2.04
CA PHE A 145 -7.25 16.68 -2.30
C PHE A 145 -8.22 16.08 -1.28
N GLN A 146 -8.72 16.91 -0.36
CA GLN A 146 -9.76 16.50 0.58
C GLN A 146 -11.13 16.53 -0.10
N SER A 147 -11.73 15.36 -0.30
CA SER A 147 -13.16 15.29 -0.65
C SER A 147 -13.98 15.69 0.59
N SER A 148 -14.39 16.96 0.64
CA SER A 148 -15.32 17.57 1.61
C SER A 148 -14.91 17.53 3.09
N GLY A 149 -14.17 18.55 3.52
CA GLY A 149 -14.69 19.49 4.54
C GLY A 149 -14.52 19.19 6.03
N GLU A 150 -13.82 18.13 6.45
CA GLU A 150 -13.38 18.01 7.84
C GLU A 150 -11.88 17.73 7.93
N PRO A 151 -11.13 18.44 8.80
CA PRO A 151 -9.71 18.20 8.95
C PRO A 151 -9.48 16.82 9.56
N VAL A 152 -8.90 15.89 8.78
CA VAL A 152 -8.24 14.73 9.37
C VAL A 152 -6.98 15.25 10.04
N GLN A 153 -7.10 15.60 11.32
CA GLN A 153 -5.95 15.73 12.18
C GLN A 153 -5.30 14.35 12.25
N HIS A 154 -4.22 14.14 11.50
CA HIS A 154 -3.17 13.18 11.87
C HIS A 154 -2.42 13.73 13.10
N ALA A 155 -3.17 14.06 14.16
CA ALA A 155 -2.62 13.91 15.48
C ALA A 155 -2.65 12.40 15.71
N GLN A 156 -1.48 11.80 15.96
CA GLN A 156 -1.41 10.61 16.79
C GLN A 156 -2.09 10.95 18.13
N VAL A 157 -3.41 10.92 18.17
CA VAL A 157 -4.12 10.64 19.39
C VAL A 157 -3.92 9.15 19.52
N ALA A 158 -2.85 8.76 20.22
CA ALA A 158 -2.89 7.54 20.99
C ALA A 158 -4.17 7.63 21.82
N LYS A 159 -5.30 7.16 21.25
CA LYS A 159 -6.53 6.93 22.01
C LYS A 159 -6.10 5.90 23.01
N THR A 160 -5.80 6.34 24.22
CA THR A 160 -5.55 5.46 25.35
C THR A 160 -6.75 4.52 25.40
N ILE A 161 -6.52 3.24 25.09
CA ILE A 161 -7.58 2.24 24.99
C ILE A 161 -8.00 1.89 26.43
N ASN A 162 -8.70 2.82 27.09
CA ASN A 162 -9.26 2.68 28.43
C ASN A 162 -10.64 2.04 28.32
N THR A 163 -10.69 0.79 27.84
CA THR A 163 -11.95 0.07 27.68
C THR A 163 -11.93 -1.25 28.43
N LYS A 164 -13.09 -1.65 28.97
CA LYS A 164 -13.29 -2.93 29.68
C LYS A 164 -12.86 -4.15 28.85
N ALA A 165 -13.01 -4.08 27.52
CA ALA A 165 -12.57 -5.14 26.61
C ALA A 165 -11.04 -5.25 26.55
N ALA A 166 -10.34 -4.11 26.45
CA ALA A 166 -8.87 -4.09 26.50
C ALA A 166 -8.33 -4.56 27.86
N GLY A 167 -8.99 -4.17 28.97
CA GLY A 167 -8.65 -4.70 30.30
C GLY A 167 -8.81 -6.22 30.40
N ARG A 168 -9.88 -6.80 29.83
CA ARG A 168 -10.09 -8.27 29.84
C ARG A 168 -9.04 -9.03 29.04
N LEU A 169 -8.64 -8.52 27.87
CA LEU A 169 -7.57 -9.11 27.06
C LEU A 169 -6.22 -9.04 27.79
N LEU A 170 -5.93 -7.93 28.45
CA LEU A 170 -4.71 -7.76 29.24
C LEU A 170 -4.65 -8.75 30.41
N ALA A 171 -5.77 -8.96 31.13
CA ALA A 171 -5.84 -9.95 32.21
C ALA A 171 -5.57 -11.39 31.72
N ALA A 172 -6.03 -11.75 30.51
CA ALA A 172 -5.74 -13.05 29.91
C ALA A 172 -4.24 -13.22 29.55
N GLY A 173 -3.58 -12.14 29.10
CA GLY A 173 -2.14 -12.16 28.80
C GLY A 173 -1.25 -12.45 30.02
N GLY A 174 -1.69 -12.06 31.23
CA GLY A 174 -0.97 -12.34 32.49
C GLY A 174 -0.83 -13.83 32.82
N VAL A 175 -1.78 -14.67 32.37
CA VAL A 175 -1.76 -16.13 32.56
C VAL A 175 -0.66 -16.76 31.71
N TYR A 176 -0.50 -16.30 30.46
CA TYR A 176 0.54 -16.80 29.55
C TYR A 176 1.94 -16.34 29.95
N ASN A 177 2.06 -15.15 30.54
CA ASN A 177 3.36 -14.57 30.90
C ASN A 177 3.80 -14.89 32.34
N GLY A 178 3.05 -15.69 33.09
CA GLY A 178 3.37 -16.08 34.48
C GLY A 178 3.36 -14.93 35.50
N ASN A 179 2.88 -13.73 35.11
CA ASN A 179 2.81 -12.53 35.94
C ASN A 179 1.36 -12.06 36.06
N ILE A 180 0.55 -12.86 36.74
CA ILE A 180 -0.90 -12.67 36.83
C ILE A 180 -1.24 -11.37 37.56
N GLU A 181 -0.52 -11.05 38.65
CA GLU A 181 -0.82 -9.88 39.49
C GLU A 181 -0.56 -8.55 38.78
N GLY A 182 0.57 -8.40 38.07
CA GLY A 182 0.88 -7.15 37.37
C GLY A 182 -0.10 -6.83 36.23
N PHE A 183 -0.54 -7.87 35.52
CA PHE A 183 -1.51 -7.74 34.43
C PHE A 183 -2.94 -7.56 34.95
N ARG A 184 -3.30 -8.18 36.08
CA ARG A 184 -4.60 -7.97 36.76
C ARG A 184 -4.75 -6.53 37.23
N GLN A 185 -3.73 -5.97 37.87
CA GLN A 185 -3.77 -4.59 38.38
C GLN A 185 -3.96 -3.58 37.24
N THR A 186 -3.29 -3.81 36.10
CA THR A 186 -3.41 -2.94 34.92
C THR A 186 -4.75 -3.14 34.20
N ALA A 187 -5.28 -4.37 34.18
CA ALA A 187 -6.61 -4.67 33.65
C ALA A 187 -7.75 -3.99 34.42
N GLU A 188 -7.66 -3.97 35.75
CA GLU A 188 -8.64 -3.32 36.64
C GLU A 188 -8.67 -1.80 36.43
N GLN A 189 -7.50 -1.17 36.23
CA GLN A 189 -7.41 0.26 35.89
C GLN A 189 -8.07 0.61 34.55
N LEU A 190 -8.18 -0.37 33.64
CA LEU A 190 -8.89 -0.26 32.36
C LEU A 190 -10.36 -0.71 32.46
N GLY A 191 -10.85 -1.04 33.67
CA GLY A 191 -12.23 -1.47 33.93
C GLY A 191 -12.53 -2.93 33.56
N GLY A 192 -11.51 -3.75 33.30
CA GLY A 192 -11.61 -5.19 33.03
C GLY A 192 -11.62 -6.04 34.30
N ASP A 193 -12.35 -7.16 34.27
CA ASP A 193 -12.34 -8.17 35.35
C ASP A 193 -11.48 -9.36 34.92
N ALA A 194 -10.58 -9.85 35.78
CA ALA A 194 -9.85 -11.09 35.53
C ALA A 194 -10.73 -12.32 35.87
N PRO A 195 -10.67 -13.41 35.08
CA PRO A 195 -11.35 -14.64 35.45
C PRO A 195 -10.71 -15.22 36.72
N THR A 196 -11.50 -15.44 37.77
CA THR A 196 -11.06 -16.15 38.97
C THR A 196 -10.78 -17.61 38.61
N VAL A 197 -9.50 -17.99 38.58
CA VAL A 197 -9.12 -19.40 38.50
C VAL A 197 -9.47 -20.03 39.85
N ARG A 198 -10.57 -20.80 39.90
CA ARG A 198 -10.79 -21.73 41.01
C ARG A 198 -9.81 -22.88 40.84
N GLN A 199 -9.00 -23.12 41.88
CA GLN A 199 -8.21 -24.35 42.02
C GLN A 199 -9.13 -25.57 42.12
#